data_AF-A0A660ZVB8-F1
#
_entry.id   AF-A0A660ZVB8-F1
#
_cell.length_a   1.000
_cell.length_b   1.000
_cell.length_c   1.000
_cell.angle_alpha   90.00
_cell.angle_beta   90.00
_cell.angle_gamma   90.00
#
_symmetry.space_group_name_H-M   'P 1'
#
loop_
_entity.id
_entity.type
_entity.pdbx_description
1 polymer ?
#
loop_
_entity_poly.entity_id
_entity_poly.type
_entity_poly.pdbx_seq_one_letter_code
_entity_poly.pdbx_strand_id
1 'polypeptide(L)'
;MAHRTVKSGYDNFVDRLNRAPQGAPPSRLLNRILAMLMNEREASLLSLLPIKPFTVQKAAKVWKLPQARAQAILEELAGRALLVDVERRGRMVYTLPPPMAGFFKFSLMRTRGDL
;
A
#
# COMPACT_ATOMS: atom_id res chain seq x y z
N MET A 1 23.25 3.96 -20.04
CA MET A 1 23.21 2.56 -19.58
C MET A 1 23.88 2.51 -18.21
N ALA A 2 23.15 2.72 -17.12
CA ALA A 2 23.74 2.82 -15.79
C ALA A 2 22.77 2.24 -14.74
N HIS A 3 23.25 1.18 -14.08
CA HIS A 3 22.73 0.54 -12.87
C HIS A 3 21.24 0.14 -12.86
N ARG A 4 20.98 -1.12 -13.29
CA ARG A 4 19.90 -1.94 -12.73
C ARG A 4 20.23 -2.22 -11.26
N THR A 5 20.17 -1.21 -10.40
CA THR A 5 20.00 -1.46 -8.97
C THR A 5 18.66 -2.16 -8.86
N VAL A 6 18.64 -3.36 -8.28
CA VAL A 6 17.38 -4.06 -7.99
C VAL A 6 16.54 -3.07 -7.17
N LYS A 7 15.47 -2.53 -7.78
CA LYS A 7 14.57 -1.60 -7.10
C LYS A 7 13.99 -2.32 -5.90
N SER A 8 14.16 -1.73 -4.72
CA SER A 8 13.60 -2.29 -3.48
C SER A 8 12.08 -2.34 -3.58
N GLY A 9 11.44 -3.16 -2.73
CA GLY A 9 9.98 -3.16 -2.62
C GLY A 9 9.40 -1.76 -2.40
N TYR A 10 10.14 -0.91 -1.68
CA TYR A 10 9.78 0.49 -1.44
C TYR A 10 9.86 1.35 -2.71
N ASP A 11 10.90 1.21 -3.53
CA ASP A 11 11.02 1.99 -4.77
C ASP A 11 9.86 1.70 -5.74
N ASN A 12 9.47 0.42 -5.85
CA ASN A 12 8.33 0.02 -6.67
C ASN A 12 7.02 0.56 -6.09
N PHE A 13 6.89 0.62 -4.76
CA PHE A 13 5.72 1.20 -4.12
C PHE A 13 5.66 2.72 -4.32
N VAL A 14 6.79 3.43 -4.24
CA VAL A 14 6.87 4.86 -4.53
C VAL A 14 6.48 5.15 -5.98
N ASP A 15 6.96 4.35 -6.94
CA ASP A 15 6.53 4.45 -8.35
C ASP A 15 5.01 4.25 -8.52
N ARG A 16 4.42 3.36 -7.70
CA ARG A 16 2.98 3.12 -7.68
C ARG A 16 2.21 4.31 -7.10
N LEU A 17 2.65 4.84 -5.96
CA LEU A 17 2.08 6.01 -5.31
C LEU A 17 2.11 7.24 -6.23
N ASN A 18 3.19 7.39 -7.01
CA ASN A 18 3.40 8.50 -7.93
C ASN A 18 2.49 8.51 -9.16
N ARG A 19 1.63 7.50 -9.36
CA ARG A 19 0.55 7.65 -10.35
C ARG A 19 -0.71 8.32 -9.79
N ALA A 20 -0.74 8.66 -8.49
CA ALA A 20 -1.70 9.60 -7.95
C ALA A 20 -1.29 11.04 -8.32
N PRO A 21 -2.24 11.96 -8.62
CA PRO A 21 -1.93 13.32 -9.05
C PRO A 21 -1.06 14.13 -8.07
N GLN A 22 -1.15 13.82 -6.77
CA GLN A 22 -0.40 14.51 -5.72
C GLN A 22 1.10 14.20 -5.77
N GLY A 23 1.47 13.00 -6.25
CA GLY A 23 2.85 12.52 -6.22
C GLY A 23 3.47 12.42 -4.82
N ALA A 24 4.69 11.92 -4.79
CA ALA A 24 5.60 11.81 -3.65
C ALA A 24 7.02 11.64 -4.22
N PRO A 25 7.83 12.72 -4.32
CA PRO A 25 9.16 12.66 -4.91
C PRO A 25 10.02 11.52 -4.31
N PRO A 26 10.58 10.62 -5.14
CA PRO A 26 11.41 9.53 -4.64
C PRO A 26 12.59 10.06 -3.85
N SER A 27 12.79 9.56 -2.63
CA SER A 27 13.92 9.94 -1.79
C SER A 27 14.28 8.82 -0.82
N ARG A 28 15.55 8.79 -0.39
CA ARG A 28 16.00 7.86 0.66
C ARG A 28 15.21 8.04 1.96
N LEU A 29 14.83 9.28 2.28
CA LEU A 29 14.03 9.60 3.45
C LEU A 29 12.63 9.00 3.34
N LEU A 30 11.97 9.14 2.19
CA LEU A 30 10.66 8.52 1.95
C LEU A 30 10.72 7.00 2.12
N ASN A 31 11.72 6.34 1.55
CA ASN A 31 11.89 4.90 1.71
C ASN A 31 12.09 4.48 3.18
N ARG A 32 12.86 5.26 3.96
CA ARG A 32 13.01 5.01 5.41
C ARG A 32 11.70 5.17 6.16
N ILE A 33 10.87 6.15 5.80
CA ILE A 33 9.56 6.31 6.45
C ILE A 33 8.61 5.17 6.09
N LEU A 34 8.59 4.75 4.82
CA LEU A 34 7.82 3.58 4.41
C LEU A 34 8.28 2.32 5.17
N ALA A 35 9.57 2.14 5.40
CA ALA A 35 10.14 1.03 6.16
C ALA A 35 9.78 1.01 7.65
N MET A 36 9.43 2.16 8.23
CA MET A 36 8.87 2.21 9.60
C MET A 36 7.41 1.72 9.61
N LEU A 37 6.68 1.91 8.52
CA LEU A 37 5.23 1.70 8.47
C LEU A 37 4.85 0.30 7.96
N MET A 38 5.68 -0.28 7.10
CA MET A 38 5.52 -1.61 6.50
C MET A 38 6.88 -2.25 6.22
N ASN A 39 6.91 -3.58 6.09
CA ASN A 39 8.10 -4.28 5.62
C ASN A 39 8.19 -4.30 4.08
N GLU A 40 9.32 -4.76 3.55
CA GLU A 40 9.59 -4.75 2.10
C GLU A 40 8.64 -5.67 1.30
N ARG A 41 8.18 -6.77 1.92
CA ARG A 41 7.21 -7.67 1.31
C ARG A 41 5.84 -6.99 1.16
N GLU A 42 5.41 -6.25 2.17
CA GLU A 42 4.17 -5.46 2.14
C GLU A 42 4.24 -4.35 1.10
N ALA A 43 5.36 -3.61 1.04
CA ALA A 43 5.59 -2.60 0.01
C ALA A 43 5.50 -3.22 -1.39
N SER A 44 6.10 -4.40 -1.58
CA SER A 44 6.02 -5.14 -2.84
C SER A 44 4.58 -5.53 -3.19
N LEU A 45 3.77 -6.00 -2.23
CA LEU A 45 2.35 -6.33 -2.46
C LEU A 45 1.53 -5.09 -2.83
N LEU A 46 1.71 -3.99 -2.11
CA LEU A 46 1.01 -2.72 -2.33
C LEU A 46 1.38 -2.10 -3.69
N SER A 47 2.63 -2.26 -4.15
CA SER A 47 3.08 -1.78 -5.47
C SER A 47 2.28 -2.38 -6.65
N LEU A 48 1.72 -3.58 -6.46
CA LEU A 48 0.96 -4.30 -7.48
C LEU A 48 -0.54 -3.93 -7.47
N LEU A 49 -1.08 -3.49 -6.34
CA LEU A 49 -2.51 -3.23 -6.15
C LEU A 49 -2.99 -2.02 -6.96
N PRO A 50 -4.21 -2.03 -7.53
CA PRO A 50 -4.77 -0.88 -8.26
C PRO A 50 -4.78 0.41 -7.42
N ILE A 51 -4.57 1.56 -8.09
CA ILE A 51 -4.70 2.88 -7.43
C ILE A 51 -6.18 3.24 -7.26
N LYS A 52 -7.01 2.90 -8.25
CA LYS A 52 -8.47 3.04 -8.16
C LYS A 52 -9.02 2.01 -7.17
N PRO A 53 -10.19 2.27 -6.55
CA PRO A 53 -10.84 1.32 -5.65
C PRO A 53 -10.98 -0.07 -6.28
N PHE A 54 -10.65 -1.11 -5.51
CA PHE A 54 -10.60 -2.49 -5.98
C PHE A 54 -11.17 -3.46 -4.94
N THR A 55 -11.56 -4.66 -5.38
CA THR A 55 -12.13 -5.68 -4.50
C THR A 55 -11.09 -6.73 -4.08
N VAL A 56 -11.42 -7.55 -3.08
CA VAL A 56 -10.60 -8.71 -2.68
C VAL A 56 -10.31 -9.64 -3.86
N GLN A 57 -11.29 -9.90 -4.73
CA GLN A 57 -11.10 -10.73 -5.92
C GLN A 57 -10.03 -10.15 -6.85
N LYS A 58 -9.98 -8.82 -6.99
CA LYS A 58 -8.98 -8.16 -7.81
C LYS A 58 -7.58 -8.29 -7.21
N ALA A 59 -7.45 -8.11 -5.89
CA ALA A 59 -6.18 -8.30 -5.17
C ALA A 59 -5.69 -9.76 -5.26
N ALA A 60 -6.58 -10.73 -5.00
CA ALA A 60 -6.30 -12.15 -5.10
C ALA A 60 -5.76 -12.54 -6.49
N LYS A 61 -6.36 -12.01 -7.56
CA LYS A 61 -5.89 -12.22 -8.94
C LYS A 61 -4.52 -11.60 -9.18
N VAL A 62 -4.26 -10.39 -8.67
CA VAL A 62 -2.98 -9.69 -8.82
C VAL A 62 -1.86 -10.42 -8.08
N TRP A 63 -2.13 -10.88 -6.86
CA TRP A 63 -1.16 -11.58 -6.02
C TRP A 63 -1.06 -13.08 -6.30
N LYS A 64 -1.96 -13.62 -7.14
CA LYS A 64 -2.08 -15.07 -7.42
C LYS A 64 -2.25 -15.89 -6.13
N LEU A 65 -3.13 -15.42 -5.25
CA LEU A 65 -3.43 -16.05 -3.96
C LEU A 65 -4.90 -16.46 -3.87
N PRO A 66 -5.24 -17.45 -3.01
CA PRO A 66 -6.62 -17.70 -2.63
C PRO A 66 -7.28 -16.44 -2.06
N GLN A 67 -8.57 -16.24 -2.35
CA GLN A 67 -9.30 -15.04 -1.94
C GLN A 67 -9.27 -14.81 -0.43
N ALA A 68 -9.44 -15.87 0.38
CA ALA A 68 -9.38 -15.78 1.84
C ALA A 68 -8.01 -15.27 2.34
N ARG A 69 -6.91 -15.72 1.71
CA ARG A 69 -5.56 -15.26 2.08
C ARG A 69 -5.33 -13.81 1.66
N ALA A 70 -5.82 -13.42 0.47
CA ALA A 70 -5.75 -12.02 0.03
C ALA A 70 -6.58 -11.11 0.95
N GLN A 71 -7.74 -11.57 1.41
CA GLN A 71 -8.59 -10.85 2.34
C GLN A 71 -7.87 -10.59 3.67
N ALA A 72 -7.30 -11.62 4.29
CA ALA A 72 -6.57 -11.48 5.55
C ALA A 72 -5.42 -10.46 5.45
N ILE A 73 -4.67 -10.48 4.33
CA ILE A 73 -3.61 -9.50 4.08
C ILE A 73 -4.19 -8.08 3.95
N LEU A 74 -5.30 -7.91 3.21
CA LEU A 74 -5.93 -6.61 3.03
C LEU A 74 -6.47 -6.05 4.36
N GLU A 75 -7.08 -6.89 5.18
CA GLU A 75 -7.58 -6.54 6.51
C GLU A 75 -6.44 -6.12 7.45
N GLU A 76 -5.31 -6.83 7.44
CA GLU A 76 -4.14 -6.47 8.22
C GLU A 76 -3.55 -5.11 7.80
N LEU A 77 -3.42 -4.88 6.48
CA LEU A 77 -2.94 -3.62 5.93
C LEU A 77 -3.90 -2.46 6.23
N ALA A 78 -5.21 -2.68 6.15
CA ALA A 78 -6.22 -1.69 6.50
C ALA A 78 -6.26 -1.40 8.01
N GLY A 79 -6.08 -2.42 8.85
CA GLY A 79 -5.97 -2.27 10.30
C GLY A 79 -4.84 -1.34 10.72
N ARG A 80 -3.72 -1.36 9.98
CA ARG A 80 -2.57 -0.43 10.12
C ARG A 80 -2.72 0.88 9.34
N ALA A 81 -3.89 1.15 8.77
CA ALA A 81 -4.19 2.34 7.96
C ALA A 81 -3.30 2.51 6.72
N LEU A 82 -2.75 1.41 6.20
CA LEU A 82 -1.97 1.38 4.95
C LEU A 82 -2.89 1.33 3.72
N LEU A 83 -4.12 0.86 3.92
CA LEU A 83 -5.22 0.87 2.96
C LEU A 83 -6.46 1.50 3.62
N VAL A 84 -7.34 2.04 2.79
CA VAL A 84 -8.69 2.44 3.21
C VAL A 84 -9.66 1.38 2.69
N ASP A 85 -10.41 0.78 3.60
CA ASP A 85 -11.47 -0.18 3.31
C ASP A 85 -12.84 0.50 3.45
N VAL A 86 -13.74 0.22 2.53
CA VAL A 86 -15.09 0.81 2.48
C VAL A 86 -16.07 -0.26 2.06
N GLU A 87 -17.11 -0.48 2.86
CA GLU A 87 -18.24 -1.29 2.43
C GLU A 87 -19.09 -0.52 1.41
N ARG A 88 -19.29 -1.10 0.23
CA ARG A 88 -20.18 -0.57 -0.81
C ARG A 88 -21.12 -1.66 -1.29
N ARG A 89 -22.41 -1.49 -1.03
CA ARG A 89 -23.48 -2.42 -1.48
C ARG A 89 -23.19 -3.88 -1.05
N GLY A 90 -22.85 -4.08 0.22
CA GLY A 90 -22.54 -5.42 0.77
C GLY A 90 -21.21 -6.02 0.31
N ARG A 91 -20.30 -5.22 -0.27
CA ARG A 91 -18.98 -5.66 -0.73
C ARG A 91 -17.89 -4.74 -0.21
N MET A 92 -16.83 -5.33 0.35
CA MET A 92 -15.64 -4.58 0.73
C MET A 92 -14.83 -4.16 -0.48
N VAL A 93 -14.51 -2.87 -0.53
CA VAL A 93 -13.67 -2.24 -1.54
C VAL A 93 -12.51 -1.56 -0.82
N TYR A 94 -11.31 -1.71 -1.36
CA TYR A 94 -10.07 -1.17 -0.82
C TYR A 94 -9.51 -0.12 -1.77
N THR A 95 -8.81 0.87 -1.24
CA THR A 95 -8.09 1.85 -2.04
C THR A 95 -6.79 2.25 -1.35
N LEU A 96 -5.76 2.48 -2.16
CA LEU A 96 -4.52 3.09 -1.69
C LEU A 96 -4.80 4.55 -1.34
N PRO A 97 -4.53 5.00 -0.10
CA PRO A 97 -4.65 6.41 0.23
C PRO A 97 -3.66 7.24 -0.60
N PRO A 98 -4.02 8.45 -1.04
CA PRO A 98 -3.06 9.36 -1.66
C PRO A 98 -1.97 9.76 -0.65
N PRO A 99 -0.73 10.06 -1.12
CA PRO A 99 0.44 10.26 -0.25
C PRO A 99 0.23 11.26 0.89
N MET A 100 -0.34 12.43 0.59
CA MET A 100 -0.50 13.53 1.55
C MET A 100 -1.76 13.44 2.43
N ALA A 101 -2.84 12.82 1.92
CA ALA A 101 -4.13 12.82 2.62
C ALA A 101 -4.48 11.48 3.29
N GLY A 102 -3.65 10.44 3.19
CA GLY A 102 -3.97 9.22 3.93
C GLY A 102 -2.85 8.38 4.49
N PHE A 103 -1.70 8.19 3.84
CA PHE A 103 -0.73 7.24 4.41
C PHE A 103 -0.06 7.77 5.69
N PHE A 104 0.59 8.94 5.63
CA PHE A 104 1.23 9.54 6.81
C PHE A 104 0.22 9.94 7.87
N LYS A 105 -0.89 10.56 7.45
CA LYS A 105 -1.87 11.09 8.40
C LYS A 105 -2.64 9.97 9.08
N PHE A 106 -3.18 8.98 8.36
CA PHE A 106 -3.94 7.91 9.01
C PHE A 106 -3.06 6.92 9.78
N SER A 107 -1.84 6.62 9.31
CA SER A 107 -0.94 5.74 10.06
C SER A 107 -0.44 6.37 11.37
N LEU A 108 -0.25 7.70 11.42
CA LEU A 108 0.14 8.43 12.64
C LEU A 108 -1.05 8.81 13.53
N MET A 109 -2.28 8.81 13.01
CA MET A 109 -3.50 9.10 13.80
C MET A 109 -3.95 7.93 14.66
N ARG A 110 -3.46 6.71 14.42
CA ARG A 110 -3.71 5.54 15.26
C ARG A 110 -2.54 5.41 16.23
N THR A 111 -2.82 5.33 17.53
CA THR A 111 -1.81 4.97 18.53
C THR A 111 -1.34 3.55 18.24
N ARG A 112 -0.12 3.43 17.71
CA ARG A 112 0.57 2.17 17.45
C ARG A 112 1.65 2.01 18.52
N GLY A 113 1.56 0.94 19.31
CA GLY A 113 2.55 0.66 20.37
C GLY A 113 3.88 0.11 19.84
N ASP A 114 3.97 -0.08 18.52
CA ASP A 114 5.09 -0.69 17.79
C ASP A 114 5.86 0.29 16.89
N LEU A 115 5.54 1.59 16.95
CA LEU A 115 6.19 2.67 16.21
C LEU A 115 7.03 3.58 17.12
#